data_AF-A0AAF0XT50-F1
#
_entry.id   AF-A0AAF0XT50-F1
#
_cell.length_a   1.000
_cell.length_b   1.000
_cell.length_c   1.000
_cell.angle_alpha   90.00
_cell.angle_beta   90.00
_cell.angle_gamma   90.00
#
_symmetry.space_group_name_H-M   'P 1'
#
loop_
_entity.id
_entity.type
_entity.pdbx_description
1 polymer ?
#
loop_
_entity_poly.entity_id
_entity_poly.type
_entity_poly.pdbx_seq_one_letter_code
_entity_poly.pdbx_strand_id
1 'polypeptide(L)'
;MNEKNKRKRSWETVLSEFTDDLWTEILLRLPIKTLLQFKSVSKSWFSIISSHRFATSHLAMAAKDDQILIAHHDVGDYEMEDENSFSLFHLGSGRILKNLGFPFSQGEYPSTEEFSRLIGSDCGIVCVYVSVSAWRATKQDVDIYLWNPATKHSKILPPHTTVLDHRSNMALGFGFDHVDLDFKLVRVVPCDLSAPVHSTEANLAEIYSSNRNAWRKIEPKPSDVPNESRFRLCLPGFLFAIGYNGLIVFDINKEVLICDIKLPFSSSEKNYYPQETHVRDFKDTIAVILSIMYKRKISLWTLDDKACLAGVGVEASWTKLHVIDVGVRVVLFEGLFNGVQLLLSDEDDNRLLYDLNNKATTNVHIPDFFVIGGFFKHTNSLFSLEGFKRIKWAVEHSEIQMNENIAD
;
A
#
# COMPACT_ATOMS: atom_id res chain seq x y z
N MET A 1 -57.52 16.65 17.55
CA MET A 1 -56.81 17.25 16.41
C MET A 1 -56.03 18.44 16.97
N ASN A 2 -54.74 18.26 17.27
CA ASN A 2 -53.93 19.29 17.92
C ASN A 2 -52.53 19.29 17.26
N GLU A 3 -52.42 19.97 16.12
CA GLU A 3 -51.14 20.25 15.48
C GLU A 3 -50.37 21.25 16.36
N LYS A 4 -49.45 20.73 17.18
CA LYS A 4 -48.45 21.57 17.85
C LYS A 4 -47.48 22.09 16.80
N ASN A 5 -47.72 23.31 16.33
CA ASN A 5 -46.79 24.08 15.53
C ASN A 5 -45.56 24.44 16.39
N LYS A 6 -44.56 23.56 16.44
CA LYS A 6 -43.28 23.83 17.11
C LYS A 6 -42.55 24.93 16.33
N ARG A 7 -42.47 26.15 16.88
CA ARG A 7 -41.57 27.19 16.39
C ARG A 7 -40.15 26.64 16.36
N LYS A 8 -39.55 26.51 15.17
CA LYS A 8 -38.14 26.19 15.00
C LYS A 8 -37.29 27.22 15.73
N ARG A 9 -36.22 26.77 16.39
CA ARG A 9 -35.26 27.65 17.06
C ARG A 9 -34.51 28.46 15.99
N SER A 10 -34.08 29.68 16.33
CA SER A 10 -33.39 30.58 15.39
C SER A 10 -32.23 29.91 14.66
N TRP A 11 -31.40 29.14 15.38
CA TRP A 11 -30.29 28.40 14.80
C TRP A 11 -30.74 27.25 13.86
N GLU A 12 -31.88 26.61 14.11
CA GLU A 12 -32.42 25.54 13.23
C GLU A 12 -32.85 26.10 11.87
N THR A 13 -33.25 27.38 11.84
CA THR A 13 -33.61 28.09 10.61
C THR A 13 -32.36 28.42 9.80
N VAL A 14 -31.34 28.97 10.46
CA VAL A 14 -30.03 29.28 9.85
C VAL A 14 -29.36 28.02 9.30
N LEU A 15 -29.35 26.92 10.05
CA LEU A 15 -28.76 25.65 9.58
C LEU A 15 -29.53 25.02 8.42
N SER A 16 -30.83 25.29 8.30
CA SER A 16 -31.64 24.81 7.16
C SER A 16 -31.46 25.62 5.88
N GLU A 17 -30.82 26.78 5.95
CA GLU A 17 -30.45 27.60 4.79
C GLU A 17 -29.09 27.21 4.20
N PHE A 18 -28.32 26.37 4.90
CA PHE A 18 -27.02 25.92 4.41
C PHE A 18 -27.21 24.95 3.25
N THR A 19 -26.56 25.25 2.13
CA THR A 19 -26.52 24.37 0.96
C THR A 19 -25.62 23.16 1.22
N ASP A 20 -25.79 22.09 0.45
CA ASP A 20 -24.92 20.91 0.52
C ASP A 20 -23.44 21.26 0.27
N ASP A 21 -23.16 22.28 -0.56
CA ASP A 21 -21.80 22.77 -0.80
C ASP A 21 -21.19 23.42 0.46
N LEU A 22 -21.95 24.25 1.18
CA LEU A 22 -21.48 24.85 2.44
C LEU A 22 -21.25 23.78 3.50
N TRP A 23 -22.14 22.80 3.61
CA TRP A 23 -21.93 21.65 4.49
C TRP A 23 -20.70 20.86 4.10
N THR A 24 -20.47 20.64 2.81
CA THR A 24 -19.28 19.94 2.31
C THR A 24 -18.00 20.64 2.77
N GLU A 25 -17.88 21.95 2.59
CA GLU A 25 -16.71 22.73 3.03
C GLU A 25 -16.46 22.68 4.53
N ILE A 26 -17.52 22.66 5.35
CA ILE A 26 -17.41 22.51 6.80
C ILE A 26 -16.93 21.10 7.17
N LEU A 27 -17.57 20.08 6.60
CA LEU A 27 -17.27 18.68 6.88
C LEU A 27 -15.85 18.31 6.42
N LEU A 28 -15.37 18.86 5.31
CA LEU A 28 -14.02 18.60 4.79
C LEU A 28 -12.90 18.97 5.78
N ARG A 29 -13.15 19.86 6.73
CA ARG A 29 -12.17 20.29 7.75
C ARG A 29 -12.16 19.41 8.99
N LEU A 30 -13.06 18.45 9.09
CA LEU A 30 -13.21 17.62 10.28
C LEU A 30 -12.32 16.37 10.22
N PRO A 31 -11.86 15.85 11.37
CA PRO A 31 -11.16 14.56 11.43
C PRO A 31 -12.07 13.40 11.00
N ILE A 32 -11.45 12.34 10.45
CA ILE A 32 -12.17 11.13 9.97
C ILE A 32 -13.05 10.52 11.06
N LYS A 33 -12.56 10.43 12.31
CA LYS A 33 -13.34 9.87 13.43
C LYS A 33 -14.66 10.64 13.64
N THR A 34 -14.59 11.98 13.60
CA THR A 34 -15.78 12.84 13.72
C THR A 34 -16.71 12.67 12.52
N LEU A 35 -16.16 12.58 11.31
CA LEU A 35 -16.94 12.38 10.09
C LEU A 35 -17.70 11.04 10.10
N LEU A 36 -17.07 9.97 10.58
CA LEU A 36 -17.72 8.67 10.74
C LEU A 36 -18.90 8.72 11.73
N GLN A 37 -18.79 9.50 12.80
CA GLN A 37 -19.91 9.73 13.71
C GLN A 37 -21.00 10.58 13.04
N PHE A 38 -20.62 11.59 12.27
CA PHE A 38 -21.56 12.52 11.62
C PHE A 38 -22.41 11.86 10.53
N LYS A 39 -22.00 10.71 10.01
CA LYS A 39 -22.83 9.87 9.15
C LYS A 39 -24.17 9.46 9.80
N SER A 40 -24.28 9.43 11.13
CA SER A 40 -25.53 9.08 11.82
C SER A 40 -26.46 10.27 12.09
N VAL A 41 -26.00 11.50 11.86
CA VAL A 41 -26.74 12.73 12.20
C VAL A 41 -27.88 12.99 11.22
N SER A 42 -27.66 12.83 9.92
CA SER A 42 -28.69 13.02 8.90
C SER A 42 -28.40 12.23 7.62
N LYS A 43 -29.45 11.98 6.81
CA LYS A 43 -29.31 11.32 5.50
C LYS A 43 -28.49 12.16 4.51
N SER A 44 -28.60 13.49 4.55
CA SER A 44 -27.81 14.38 3.69
C SER A 44 -26.31 14.26 4.04
N TRP A 45 -25.96 14.35 5.32
CA TRP A 45 -24.56 14.20 5.76
C TRP A 45 -24.01 12.81 5.47
N PHE A 46 -24.81 11.77 5.70
CA PHE A 46 -24.44 10.41 5.30
C PHE A 46 -24.09 10.34 3.80
N SER A 47 -24.92 10.95 2.95
CA SER A 47 -24.73 10.98 1.49
C SER A 47 -23.47 11.76 1.09
N ILE A 48 -23.25 12.95 1.66
CA ILE A 48 -22.07 13.78 1.39
C ILE A 48 -20.80 13.02 1.79
N ILE A 49 -20.71 12.57 3.05
CA ILE A 49 -19.50 11.95 3.62
C ILE A 49 -19.18 10.60 2.98
N SER A 50 -20.18 9.89 2.45
CA SER A 50 -19.99 8.60 1.78
C SER A 50 -19.67 8.72 0.29
N SER A 51 -19.69 9.93 -0.28
CA SER A 51 -19.40 10.13 -1.70
C SER A 51 -17.89 10.02 -2.00
N HIS A 52 -17.57 9.51 -3.19
CA HIS A 52 -16.19 9.42 -3.67
C HIS A 52 -15.52 10.79 -3.78
N ARG A 53 -16.28 11.81 -4.25
CA ARG A 53 -15.82 13.20 -4.34
C ARG A 53 -15.39 13.72 -2.97
N PHE A 54 -16.21 13.50 -1.93
CA PHE A 54 -15.86 13.93 -0.58
C PHE A 54 -14.61 13.22 -0.06
N ALA A 55 -14.50 11.90 -0.24
CA ALA A 55 -13.32 11.15 0.19
C ALA A 55 -12.04 11.63 -0.51
N THR A 56 -12.11 11.93 -1.80
CA THR A 56 -10.98 12.46 -2.59
C THR A 56 -10.59 13.86 -2.12
N SER A 57 -11.56 14.77 -1.96
CA SER A 57 -11.31 16.13 -1.47
C SER A 57 -10.76 16.14 -0.04
N HIS A 58 -11.30 15.29 0.84
CA HIS A 58 -10.84 15.16 2.22
C HIS A 58 -9.40 14.64 2.27
N LEU A 59 -9.08 13.62 1.46
CA LEU A 59 -7.72 13.09 1.35
C LEU A 59 -6.73 14.13 0.79
N ALA A 60 -7.14 14.95 -0.17
CA ALA A 60 -6.31 16.02 -0.72
C ALA A 60 -6.03 17.14 0.31
N MET A 61 -6.95 17.36 1.26
CA MET A 61 -6.79 18.32 2.36
C MET A 61 -6.04 17.76 3.56
N ALA A 62 -5.96 16.42 3.70
CA ALA A 62 -5.23 15.80 4.79
C ALA A 62 -3.75 16.22 4.73
N ALA A 63 -3.21 16.62 5.88
CA ALA A 63 -1.78 16.84 6.00
C ALA A 63 -1.07 15.54 5.63
N LYS A 64 -0.30 15.55 4.53
CA LYS A 64 0.54 14.44 4.14
C LYS A 64 1.74 14.41 5.08
N ASP A 65 1.59 13.65 6.15
CA ASP A 65 2.74 13.21 6.92
C ASP A 65 3.34 11.98 6.22
N ASP A 66 4.31 12.24 5.36
CA ASP A 66 5.01 11.22 4.57
C ASP A 66 5.81 10.21 5.44
N GLN A 67 5.85 10.42 6.77
CA GLN A 67 6.48 9.51 7.73
C GLN A 67 5.52 8.52 8.38
N ILE A 68 4.21 8.62 8.14
CA ILE A 68 3.25 7.62 8.61
C ILE A 68 3.24 6.43 7.65
N LEU A 69 3.62 5.28 8.19
CA LEU A 69 3.66 4.02 7.48
C LEU A 69 2.65 3.05 8.07
N ILE A 70 2.08 2.19 7.23
CA ILE A 70 1.48 0.94 7.69
C ILE A 70 2.54 -0.15 7.62
N ALA A 71 2.75 -0.86 8.72
CA ALA A 71 3.74 -1.92 8.85
C ALA A 71 3.06 -3.26 9.19
N HIS A 72 3.60 -4.34 8.64
CA HIS A 72 3.23 -5.71 8.98
C HIS A 72 4.27 -6.34 9.91
N HIS A 73 3.80 -7.06 10.91
CA HIS A 73 4.61 -7.74 11.90
C HIS A 73 4.90 -9.16 11.42
N ASP A 74 6.17 -9.54 11.35
CA ASP A 74 6.60 -10.94 11.26
C ASP A 74 6.55 -11.51 12.67
N VAL A 75 5.50 -12.26 12.98
CA VAL A 75 5.45 -13.03 14.21
C VAL A 75 6.27 -14.29 13.91
N GLY A 76 7.59 -14.21 14.09
CA GLY A 76 8.39 -15.42 14.31
C GLY A 76 7.91 -16.15 15.58
N ASP A 77 8.57 -17.24 15.98
CA ASP A 77 8.22 -18.10 17.14
C ASP A 77 8.14 -17.39 18.52
N TYR A 78 8.15 -16.06 18.58
CA TYR A 78 7.98 -15.27 19.79
C TYR A 78 6.51 -15.16 20.17
N GLU A 79 6.19 -15.76 21.32
CA GLU A 79 4.94 -15.66 22.08
C GLU A 79 4.64 -14.21 22.48
N MET A 80 4.21 -13.36 21.54
CA MET A 80 3.55 -12.11 21.87
C MET A 80 2.04 -12.38 21.97
N GLU A 81 1.49 -12.19 23.17
CA GLU A 81 0.05 -12.31 23.47
C GLU A 81 -0.83 -11.27 22.74
N ASP A 82 -0.23 -10.37 21.96
CA ASP A 82 -0.93 -9.31 21.23
C ASP A 82 -1.37 -9.77 19.83
N GLU A 83 -2.68 -9.98 19.67
CA GLU A 83 -3.39 -10.42 18.46
C GLU A 83 -3.26 -9.49 17.21
N ASN A 84 -2.36 -8.50 17.18
CA ASN A 84 -2.33 -7.48 16.12
C ASN A 84 -1.12 -7.66 15.19
N SER A 85 -1.36 -8.10 13.95
CA SER A 85 -0.33 -8.29 12.91
C SER A 85 0.06 -7.01 12.16
N PHE A 86 -0.69 -5.91 12.34
CA PHE A 86 -0.47 -4.66 11.62
C PHE A 86 -0.39 -3.46 12.57
N SER A 87 0.32 -2.42 12.17
CA SER A 87 0.36 -1.17 12.92
C SER A 87 0.56 0.06 12.04
N LEU A 88 0.09 1.20 12.52
CA LEU A 88 0.55 2.50 12.04
C LEU A 88 1.81 2.89 12.80
N PHE A 89 2.86 3.22 12.07
CA PHE A 89 4.19 3.51 12.58
C PHE A 89 4.67 4.85 12.04
N HIS A 90 5.30 5.65 12.89
CA HIS A 90 5.88 6.93 12.50
C HIS A 90 7.41 6.79 12.40
N LEU A 91 7.93 6.82 11.17
CA LEU A 91 9.34 6.55 10.89
C LEU A 91 10.30 7.47 11.64
N GLY A 92 10.07 8.79 11.59
CA GLY A 92 11.01 9.76 12.19
C GLY A 92 11.11 9.70 13.72
N SER A 93 10.14 9.07 14.40
CA SER A 93 10.12 8.95 15.86
C SER A 93 10.36 7.51 16.35
N GLY A 94 10.31 6.52 15.45
CA GLY A 94 10.40 5.11 15.83
C GLY A 94 9.21 4.61 16.64
N ARG A 95 8.07 5.30 16.62
CA ARG A 95 6.91 4.97 17.48
C ARG A 95 5.79 4.32 16.70
N ILE A 96 5.24 3.25 17.29
CA ILE A 96 3.92 2.74 16.91
C ILE A 96 2.87 3.76 17.35
N LEU A 97 2.16 4.33 16.38
CA LEU A 97 1.06 5.27 16.60
C LEU A 97 -0.22 4.54 17.01
N LYS A 98 -0.46 3.37 16.39
CA LYS A 98 -1.68 2.59 16.61
C LYS A 98 -1.48 1.15 16.16
N ASN A 99 -1.80 0.19 17.04
CA ASN A 99 -1.96 -1.20 16.63
C ASN A 99 -3.28 -1.38 15.87
N LEU A 100 -3.21 -2.11 14.77
CA LEU A 100 -4.34 -2.41 13.89
C LEU A 100 -4.65 -3.91 13.97
N GLY A 101 -5.94 -4.25 13.88
CA GLY A 101 -6.35 -5.63 13.72
C GLY A 101 -6.15 -6.14 12.30
N PHE A 102 -6.84 -7.22 11.97
CA PHE A 102 -6.79 -7.86 10.67
C PHE A 102 -7.80 -7.28 9.66
N PRO A 103 -7.59 -7.50 8.34
CA PRO A 103 -8.56 -7.13 7.33
C PRO A 103 -9.81 -8.05 7.31
N PHE A 104 -9.93 -9.03 8.20
CA PHE A 104 -11.04 -9.97 8.30
C PHE A 104 -11.66 -9.97 9.71
N SER A 105 -12.88 -10.49 9.81
CA SER A 105 -13.58 -10.57 11.10
C SER A 105 -13.12 -11.79 11.91
N GLN A 106 -13.27 -11.73 13.23
CA GLN A 106 -12.97 -12.88 14.08
C GLN A 106 -13.84 -14.09 13.69
N GLY A 107 -13.23 -15.27 13.65
CA GLY A 107 -13.91 -16.52 13.29
C GLY A 107 -14.16 -16.70 11.80
N GLU A 108 -13.70 -15.77 10.95
CA GLU A 108 -13.67 -15.96 9.49
C GLU A 108 -12.72 -17.09 9.10
N TYR A 109 -11.70 -17.32 9.94
CA TYR A 109 -10.72 -18.37 9.80
C TYR A 109 -10.57 -19.19 11.09
N PRO A 110 -10.33 -20.53 10.99
CA PRO A 110 -10.31 -21.45 12.12
C PRO A 110 -8.97 -21.53 12.88
N SER A 111 -7.86 -21.02 12.33
CA SER A 111 -6.53 -21.07 12.95
C SER A 111 -5.79 -19.73 12.89
N THR A 112 -4.74 -19.60 13.71
CA THR A 112 -3.85 -18.43 13.78
C THR A 112 -2.57 -18.57 12.96
N GLU A 113 -2.32 -19.73 12.33
CA GLU A 113 -1.12 -20.01 11.53
C GLU A 113 -1.20 -19.42 10.10
N GLU A 114 -1.65 -18.18 9.99
CA GLU A 114 -1.88 -17.52 8.70
C GLU A 114 -0.72 -16.60 8.36
N PHE A 115 -0.05 -16.86 7.25
CA PHE A 115 0.94 -15.94 6.73
C PHE A 115 0.24 -14.80 5.99
N SER A 116 0.46 -13.57 6.44
CA SER A 116 -0.08 -12.37 5.80
C SER A 116 1.02 -11.47 5.26
N ARG A 117 0.69 -10.61 4.29
CA ARG A 117 1.66 -9.70 3.67
C ARG A 117 0.97 -8.47 3.10
N LEU A 118 1.58 -7.30 3.30
CA LEU A 118 1.18 -6.07 2.61
C LEU A 118 1.62 -6.10 1.14
N ILE A 119 0.68 -5.86 0.24
CA ILE A 119 0.94 -5.70 -1.20
C ILE A 119 1.16 -4.23 -1.55
N GLY A 120 0.41 -3.33 -0.93
CA GLY A 120 0.54 -1.89 -1.12
C GLY A 120 -0.49 -1.10 -0.33
N SER A 121 -0.31 0.22 -0.28
CA SER A 121 -1.32 1.15 0.22
C SER A 121 -1.42 2.35 -0.69
N ASP A 122 -2.64 2.74 -1.02
CA ASP A 122 -2.94 3.91 -1.84
C ASP A 122 -4.31 4.48 -1.45
N CYS A 123 -4.44 5.80 -1.45
CA CYS A 123 -5.65 6.52 -1.07
C CYS A 123 -6.29 6.05 0.25
N GLY A 124 -5.47 5.60 1.20
CA GLY A 124 -5.89 5.05 2.50
C GLY A 124 -6.53 3.66 2.46
N ILE A 125 -6.57 3.03 1.29
CA ILE A 125 -6.86 1.61 1.13
C ILE A 125 -5.54 0.83 1.20
N VAL A 126 -5.59 -0.33 1.82
CA VAL A 126 -4.49 -1.25 2.00
C VAL A 126 -4.85 -2.56 1.31
N CYS A 127 -3.97 -3.05 0.45
CA CYS A 127 -4.11 -4.36 -0.15
C CYS A 127 -3.29 -5.37 0.65
N VAL A 128 -3.97 -6.40 1.18
CA VAL A 128 -3.37 -7.43 2.03
C VAL A 128 -3.56 -8.79 1.37
N TYR A 129 -2.47 -9.55 1.29
CA TYR A 129 -2.48 -10.95 0.93
C TYR A 129 -2.53 -11.78 2.21
N VAL A 130 -3.43 -12.77 2.26
CA VAL A 130 -3.57 -13.70 3.39
C VAL A 130 -3.50 -15.12 2.85
N SER A 131 -2.52 -15.90 3.34
CA SER A 131 -2.39 -17.32 3.06
C SER A 131 -3.29 -18.10 4.01
N VAL A 132 -4.19 -18.91 3.46
CA VAL A 132 -5.10 -19.77 4.22
C VAL A 132 -4.67 -21.22 3.99
N SER A 133 -3.97 -21.82 4.94
CA SER A 133 -3.46 -23.18 4.81
C SER A 133 -4.58 -24.23 4.88
N ALA A 134 -4.70 -25.07 3.85
CA ALA A 134 -5.25 -26.44 3.81
C ALA A 134 -6.68 -26.77 4.33
N TRP A 135 -7.46 -25.86 4.91
CA TRP A 135 -8.79 -26.21 5.48
C TRP A 135 -10.00 -25.84 4.59
N ARG A 136 -9.81 -25.08 3.51
CA ARG A 136 -10.89 -24.78 2.57
C ARG A 136 -11.02 -25.88 1.50
N ALA A 137 -12.25 -26.27 1.19
CA ALA A 137 -12.56 -27.12 0.04
C ALA A 137 -12.43 -26.38 -1.32
N THR A 138 -12.00 -25.12 -1.31
CA THR A 138 -11.79 -24.29 -2.50
C THR A 138 -10.42 -24.54 -3.10
N LYS A 139 -10.27 -24.45 -4.43
CA LYS A 139 -8.99 -24.56 -5.14
C LYS A 139 -8.03 -23.36 -4.93
N GLN A 140 -8.25 -22.56 -3.89
CA GLN A 140 -7.53 -21.32 -3.64
C GLN A 140 -7.15 -21.25 -2.16
N ASP A 141 -5.85 -21.24 -1.92
CA ASP A 141 -5.26 -21.16 -0.56
C ASP A 141 -4.83 -19.73 -0.22
N VAL A 142 -5.42 -18.75 -0.90
CA VAL A 142 -5.08 -17.33 -0.77
C VAL A 142 -6.32 -16.48 -0.88
N ASP A 143 -6.50 -15.59 0.08
CA ASP A 143 -7.42 -14.46 -0.01
C ASP A 143 -6.65 -13.15 -0.17
N ILE A 144 -7.21 -12.24 -0.97
CA ILE A 144 -6.68 -10.88 -1.10
C ILE A 144 -7.76 -9.92 -0.62
N TYR A 145 -7.41 -9.06 0.33
CA TYR A 145 -8.29 -8.06 0.90
C TYR A 145 -7.94 -6.67 0.41
N LEU A 146 -8.96 -5.89 0.08
CA LEU A 146 -8.91 -4.43 0.12
C LEU A 146 -9.47 -4.00 1.47
N TRP A 147 -8.66 -3.27 2.23
CA TRP A 147 -8.94 -2.92 3.62
C TRP A 147 -8.77 -1.42 3.84
N ASN A 148 -9.75 -0.81 4.51
CA ASN A 148 -9.61 0.53 5.05
C ASN A 148 -9.49 0.44 6.60
N PRO A 149 -8.27 0.58 7.16
CA PRO A 149 -8.06 0.54 8.60
C PRO A 149 -8.77 1.67 9.36
N ALA A 150 -8.94 2.84 8.73
CA ALA A 150 -9.55 4.00 9.35
C ALA A 150 -11.06 3.82 9.55
N THR A 151 -11.73 3.18 8.59
CA THR A 151 -13.18 2.90 8.66
C THR A 151 -13.49 1.52 9.24
N LYS A 152 -12.49 0.65 9.44
CA LYS A 152 -12.65 -0.76 9.82
C LYS A 152 -13.55 -1.54 8.85
N HIS A 153 -13.43 -1.27 7.56
CA HIS A 153 -14.16 -2.01 6.52
C HIS A 153 -13.18 -2.69 5.57
N SER A 154 -13.57 -3.85 5.07
CA SER A 154 -12.79 -4.60 4.08
C SER A 154 -13.67 -5.34 3.09
N LYS A 155 -13.03 -5.83 2.04
CA LYS A 155 -13.63 -6.69 1.01
C LYS A 155 -12.60 -7.67 0.50
N ILE A 156 -13.02 -8.93 0.37
CA ILE A 156 -12.25 -9.98 -0.30
C ILE A 156 -12.41 -9.85 -1.81
N LEU A 157 -11.32 -9.99 -2.54
CA LEU A 157 -11.34 -10.03 -3.99
C LEU A 157 -11.86 -11.38 -4.50
N PRO A 158 -12.59 -11.40 -5.62
CA PRO A 158 -12.99 -12.66 -6.24
C PRO A 158 -11.75 -13.48 -6.64
N PRO A 159 -11.92 -14.81 -6.77
CA PRO A 159 -10.90 -15.69 -7.32
C PRO A 159 -10.29 -15.16 -8.63
N HIS A 160 -8.97 -15.20 -8.73
CA HIS A 160 -8.26 -14.93 -9.98
C HIS A 160 -8.49 -16.06 -11.00
N THR A 161 -8.40 -15.76 -12.30
CA THR A 161 -8.89 -16.67 -13.35
C THR A 161 -7.96 -17.85 -13.63
N THR A 162 -6.72 -17.81 -13.15
CA THR A 162 -5.70 -18.82 -13.46
C THR A 162 -5.28 -19.59 -12.21
N VAL A 163 -5.68 -20.87 -12.10
CA VAL A 163 -5.21 -21.78 -11.05
C VAL A 163 -3.76 -22.15 -11.36
N LEU A 164 -2.80 -21.50 -10.71
CA LEU A 164 -1.38 -21.90 -10.77
C LEU A 164 -0.95 -22.36 -9.38
N ASP A 165 -0.17 -23.44 -9.35
CA ASP A 165 0.36 -24.06 -8.14
C ASP A 165 1.17 -23.05 -7.32
N HIS A 166 1.17 -23.19 -5.99
CA HIS A 166 1.72 -22.27 -4.98
C HIS A 166 3.23 -21.97 -5.10
N ARG A 167 3.89 -22.59 -6.08
CA ARG A 167 5.33 -22.52 -6.32
C ARG A 167 5.75 -21.46 -7.34
N SER A 168 4.80 -20.85 -8.06
CA SER A 168 5.15 -19.79 -9.02
C SER A 168 5.40 -18.47 -8.28
N ASN A 169 6.63 -17.95 -8.37
CA ASN A 169 7.04 -16.62 -7.90
C ASN A 169 6.19 -15.52 -8.54
N MET A 170 5.02 -15.23 -7.97
CA MET A 170 4.10 -14.22 -8.49
C MET A 170 4.42 -12.84 -7.93
N ALA A 171 4.39 -11.83 -8.80
CA ALA A 171 4.49 -10.45 -8.42
C ALA A 171 3.11 -9.78 -8.35
N LEU A 172 2.82 -9.11 -7.24
CA LEU A 172 1.59 -8.34 -7.03
C LEU A 172 1.88 -6.85 -6.90
N GLY A 173 1.07 -6.00 -7.52
CA GLY A 173 1.19 -4.55 -7.42
C GLY A 173 -0.17 -3.89 -7.27
N PHE A 174 -0.31 -3.02 -6.28
CA PHE A 174 -1.58 -2.35 -5.95
C PHE A 174 -1.45 -0.84 -6.10
N GLY A 175 -2.45 -0.21 -6.71
CA GLY A 175 -2.52 1.24 -6.82
C GLY A 175 -3.89 1.75 -7.25
N PHE A 176 -4.04 3.07 -7.23
CA PHE A 176 -5.28 3.76 -7.60
C PHE A 176 -5.16 4.43 -8.97
N ASP A 177 -6.10 4.11 -9.85
CA ASP A 177 -6.32 4.80 -11.11
C ASP A 177 -7.07 6.10 -10.84
N HIS A 178 -6.37 7.23 -10.94
CA HIS A 178 -6.97 8.55 -10.72
C HIS A 178 -7.86 9.03 -11.88
N VAL A 179 -7.81 8.36 -13.04
CA VAL A 179 -8.63 8.70 -14.21
C VAL A 179 -9.98 8.00 -14.10
N ASP A 180 -9.97 6.68 -13.90
CA ASP A 180 -11.19 5.86 -13.79
C ASP A 180 -11.71 5.77 -12.35
N LEU A 181 -11.00 6.37 -11.39
CA LEU A 181 -11.30 6.34 -9.96
C LEU A 181 -11.47 4.90 -9.45
N ASP A 182 -10.51 4.05 -9.82
CA ASP A 182 -10.58 2.60 -9.64
C ASP A 182 -9.34 2.08 -8.91
N PHE A 183 -9.54 1.27 -7.86
CA PHE A 183 -8.43 0.52 -7.29
C PHE A 183 -8.13 -0.69 -8.16
N LYS A 184 -6.87 -0.81 -8.57
CA LYS A 184 -6.41 -1.90 -9.41
C LYS A 184 -5.31 -2.69 -8.73
N LEU A 185 -5.33 -4.00 -8.98
CA LEU A 185 -4.30 -4.92 -8.52
C LEU A 185 -3.79 -5.67 -9.74
N VAL A 186 -2.52 -5.46 -10.09
CA VAL A 186 -1.82 -6.21 -11.13
C VAL A 186 -1.19 -7.45 -10.53
N ARG A 187 -1.26 -8.54 -11.27
CA ARG A 187 -0.70 -9.84 -10.95
C ARG A 187 0.15 -10.29 -12.13
N VAL A 188 1.45 -10.44 -11.95
CA VAL A 188 2.36 -10.96 -12.96
C VAL A 188 2.90 -12.30 -12.50
N VAL A 189 2.77 -13.32 -13.34
CA VAL A 189 3.21 -14.69 -13.03
C VAL A 189 4.22 -15.13 -14.09
N PRO A 190 5.44 -15.53 -13.67
CA PRO A 190 6.41 -16.14 -14.57
C PRO A 190 5.86 -17.46 -15.12
N CYS A 191 6.24 -17.77 -16.36
CA CYS A 191 6.15 -19.15 -16.82
C CYS A 191 7.00 -20.05 -15.90
N ASP A 192 6.51 -21.25 -15.61
CA ASP A 192 7.24 -22.23 -14.82
C ASP A 192 8.61 -22.50 -15.45
N LEU A 193 9.69 -22.09 -14.78
CA LEU A 193 11.07 -22.29 -15.22
C LEU A 193 11.46 -23.78 -15.27
N SER A 194 10.64 -24.67 -14.68
CA SER A 194 10.81 -26.13 -14.76
C SER A 194 10.09 -26.77 -15.95
N ALA A 195 9.33 -25.99 -16.74
CA ALA A 195 8.67 -26.49 -17.93
C ALA A 195 9.72 -26.88 -19.01
N PRO A 196 9.48 -27.97 -19.77
CA PRO A 196 10.41 -28.39 -20.82
C PRO A 196 10.68 -27.26 -21.82
N VAL A 197 11.88 -27.28 -22.41
CA VAL A 197 12.48 -26.27 -23.32
C VAL A 197 11.61 -25.92 -24.56
N HIS A 198 10.47 -26.59 -24.74
CA HIS A 198 9.49 -26.36 -25.81
C HIS A 198 8.14 -25.81 -25.32
N SER A 199 8.03 -25.40 -24.05
CA SER A 199 6.83 -24.69 -23.57
C SER A 199 6.80 -23.28 -24.17
N THR A 200 5.77 -23.02 -24.98
CA THR A 200 5.47 -21.71 -25.59
C THR A 200 4.65 -20.81 -24.66
N GLU A 201 4.56 -21.13 -23.37
CA GLU A 201 3.71 -20.39 -22.44
C GLU A 201 4.43 -19.12 -22.00
N ALA A 202 4.18 -18.02 -22.71
CA ALA A 202 4.64 -16.71 -22.28
C ALA A 202 4.03 -16.31 -20.92
N ASN A 203 4.77 -15.47 -20.18
CA ASN A 203 4.39 -14.90 -18.89
C ASN A 203 2.93 -14.44 -18.89
N LEU A 204 2.27 -14.49 -17.74
CA LEU A 204 0.89 -14.08 -17.61
C LEU A 204 0.80 -12.81 -16.78
N ALA A 205 -0.01 -11.87 -17.24
CA ALA A 205 -0.40 -10.70 -16.47
C ALA A 205 -1.93 -10.65 -16.39
N GLU A 206 -2.43 -10.42 -15.18
CA GLU A 206 -3.84 -10.20 -14.90
C GLU A 206 -4.01 -8.90 -14.11
N ILE A 207 -5.15 -8.24 -14.29
CA ILE A 207 -5.54 -7.07 -13.53
C ILE A 207 -6.93 -7.25 -12.95
N TYR A 208 -7.04 -6.95 -11.66
CA TYR A 208 -8.31 -6.76 -11.00
C TYR A 208 -8.70 -5.28 -11.05
N SER A 209 -9.99 -5.03 -11.27
CA SER A 209 -10.63 -3.72 -11.17
C SER A 209 -11.66 -3.76 -10.05
N SER A 210 -11.58 -2.82 -9.10
CA SER A 210 -12.52 -2.71 -7.98
C SER A 210 -13.92 -2.28 -8.44
N ASN A 211 -14.00 -1.41 -9.45
CA ASN A 211 -15.24 -0.93 -10.05
C ASN A 211 -15.98 -2.06 -10.78
N ARG A 212 -15.26 -2.96 -11.45
CA ARG A 212 -15.86 -4.13 -12.12
C ARG A 212 -16.01 -5.34 -11.20
N ASN A 213 -15.30 -5.32 -10.07
CA ASN A 213 -15.14 -6.44 -9.17
C ASN A 213 -14.76 -7.75 -9.90
N ALA A 214 -13.80 -7.67 -10.83
CA ALA A 214 -13.44 -8.80 -11.68
C ALA A 214 -11.97 -8.73 -12.10
N TRP A 215 -11.40 -9.92 -12.34
CA TRP A 215 -10.09 -10.10 -12.96
C TRP A 215 -10.21 -10.22 -14.47
N ARG A 216 -9.18 -9.78 -15.17
CA ARG A 216 -8.99 -10.04 -16.60
C ARG A 216 -7.52 -10.13 -16.95
N LYS A 217 -7.23 -10.75 -18.09
CA LYS A 217 -5.87 -10.83 -18.64
C LYS A 217 -5.46 -9.50 -19.26
N ILE A 218 -4.19 -9.16 -19.11
CA ILE A 218 -3.54 -8.04 -19.80
C ILE A 218 -2.81 -8.61 -21.01
N GLU A 219 -2.98 -7.94 -22.15
CA GLU A 219 -2.24 -8.22 -23.38
C GLU A 219 -1.53 -6.94 -23.85
N PRO A 220 -0.34 -7.05 -24.48
CA PRO A 220 0.39 -8.28 -24.74
C PRO A 220 0.98 -8.89 -23.45
N LYS A 221 1.26 -10.19 -23.49
CA LYS A 221 1.98 -10.89 -22.42
C LYS A 221 3.33 -10.24 -22.10
N PRO A 222 3.76 -10.21 -20.81
CA PRO A 222 5.04 -9.62 -20.39
C PRO A 222 6.24 -10.30 -21.05
N SER A 223 7.20 -9.50 -21.54
CA SER A 223 8.53 -10.01 -21.93
C SER A 223 9.46 -10.26 -20.74
N ASP A 224 9.19 -9.60 -19.61
CA ASP A 224 9.96 -9.70 -18.35
C ASP A 224 8.99 -9.81 -17.16
N VAL A 225 9.50 -10.27 -16.02
CA VAL A 225 8.74 -10.40 -14.77
C VAL A 225 9.53 -9.80 -13.62
N PRO A 226 8.86 -9.26 -12.59
CA PRO A 226 9.56 -8.79 -11.40
C PRO A 226 10.40 -9.90 -10.75
N ASN A 227 11.62 -9.54 -10.34
CA ASN A 227 12.52 -10.44 -9.60
C ASN A 227 12.03 -10.75 -8.18
N GLU A 228 11.10 -9.94 -7.68
CA GLU A 228 10.46 -10.06 -6.39
C GLU A 228 8.96 -10.33 -6.50
N SER A 229 8.37 -10.82 -5.41
CA SER A 229 6.93 -11.10 -5.36
C SER A 229 6.02 -9.86 -5.31
N ARG A 230 6.56 -8.64 -5.46
CA ARG A 230 5.80 -7.38 -5.34
C ARG A 230 6.34 -6.27 -6.23
N PHE A 231 5.45 -5.37 -6.66
CA PHE A 231 5.82 -4.04 -7.15
C PHE A 231 6.18 -3.16 -5.95
N ARG A 232 7.40 -2.61 -5.92
CA ARG A 232 7.97 -1.94 -4.75
C ARG A 232 7.54 -0.48 -4.61
N LEU A 233 7.06 0.13 -5.68
CA LEU A 233 6.70 1.55 -5.72
C LEU A 233 5.40 1.75 -6.48
N CYS A 234 4.47 2.47 -5.85
CA CYS A 234 3.28 3.04 -6.49
C CYS A 234 3.45 4.56 -6.52
N LEU A 235 3.46 5.14 -7.71
CA LEU A 235 3.30 6.57 -7.94
C LEU A 235 1.95 6.80 -8.63
N PRO A 236 1.40 8.02 -8.61
CA PRO A 236 0.13 8.31 -9.27
C PRO A 236 0.10 7.78 -10.71
N GLY A 237 -0.71 6.75 -10.94
CA GLY A 237 -0.89 6.10 -12.24
C GLY A 237 0.17 5.07 -12.66
N PHE A 238 1.20 4.79 -11.86
CA PHE A 238 2.29 3.87 -12.25
C PHE A 238 2.76 2.97 -11.11
N LEU A 239 2.93 1.68 -11.41
CA LEU A 239 3.61 0.72 -10.52
C LEU A 239 4.98 0.38 -11.08
N PHE A 240 5.98 0.29 -10.20
CA PHE A 240 7.36 0.00 -10.59
C PHE A 240 7.89 -1.25 -9.91
N ALA A 241 8.62 -2.05 -10.67
CA ALA A 241 9.34 -3.23 -10.20
C ALA A 241 10.67 -3.36 -10.93
N ILE A 242 11.61 -4.10 -10.35
CA ILE A 242 12.85 -4.50 -11.03
C ILE A 242 12.62 -5.90 -11.58
N GLY A 243 12.80 -6.07 -12.89
CA GLY A 243 12.78 -7.36 -13.56
C GLY A 243 14.17 -7.94 -13.76
N TYR A 244 14.28 -8.99 -14.55
CA TYR A 244 15.56 -9.60 -14.90
C TYR A 244 16.29 -8.82 -16.01
N ASN A 245 15.55 -8.16 -16.89
CA ASN A 245 16.10 -7.42 -18.03
C ASN A 245 16.22 -5.92 -17.76
N GLY A 246 15.49 -5.39 -16.77
CA GLY A 246 15.55 -3.97 -16.43
C GLY A 246 14.42 -3.52 -15.52
N LEU A 247 14.07 -2.24 -15.62
CA LEU A 247 12.92 -1.68 -14.92
C LEU A 247 11.62 -2.12 -15.62
N ILE A 248 10.66 -2.59 -14.83
CA ILE A 248 9.30 -2.91 -15.27
C ILE A 248 8.36 -1.84 -14.72
N VAL A 249 7.50 -1.32 -15.59
CA VAL A 249 6.55 -0.26 -15.27
C VAL A 249 5.17 -0.71 -15.72
N PHE A 250 4.20 -0.65 -14.83
CA PHE A 250 2.79 -0.84 -15.18
C PHE A 250 2.08 0.50 -15.13
N ASP A 251 1.63 0.99 -16.28
CA ASP A 251 0.74 2.16 -16.37
C ASP A 251 -0.66 1.70 -15.95
N ILE A 252 -1.12 2.13 -14.78
CA ILE A 252 -2.40 1.71 -14.19
C ILE A 252 -3.56 2.23 -15.01
N ASN A 253 -3.42 3.44 -15.55
CA ASN A 253 -4.49 4.16 -16.25
C ASN A 253 -4.72 3.53 -17.63
N LYS A 254 -3.63 3.23 -18.35
CA LYS A 254 -3.69 2.55 -19.66
C LYS A 254 -3.72 1.04 -19.57
N GLU A 255 -3.36 0.51 -18.41
CA GLU A 255 -3.20 -0.91 -18.09
C GLU A 255 -2.22 -1.62 -19.02
N VAL A 256 -1.12 -0.94 -19.31
CA VAL A 256 -0.04 -1.44 -20.17
C VAL A 256 1.16 -1.74 -19.30
N LEU A 257 1.72 -2.94 -19.48
CA LEU A 257 2.99 -3.31 -18.89
C LEU A 257 4.12 -2.97 -19.87
N ILE A 258 5.04 -2.14 -19.42
CA ILE A 258 6.24 -1.73 -20.15
C ILE A 258 7.42 -2.43 -19.49
N CYS A 259 8.07 -3.29 -20.27
CA CYS A 259 9.24 -4.06 -19.86
C CYS A 259 10.50 -3.52 -20.54
N ASP A 260 11.66 -4.05 -20.13
CA ASP A 260 12.95 -3.84 -20.80
C ASP A 260 13.47 -2.39 -20.78
N ILE A 261 13.01 -1.57 -19.82
CA ILE A 261 13.59 -0.25 -19.61
C ILE A 261 15.00 -0.42 -19.02
N LYS A 262 16.02 -0.09 -19.82
CA LYS A 262 17.42 -0.26 -19.46
C LYS A 262 17.77 0.51 -18.19
N LEU A 263 18.42 -0.18 -17.25
CA LEU A 263 18.98 0.40 -16.03
C LEU A 263 20.30 1.14 -16.33
N PRO A 264 20.71 2.10 -15.48
CA PRO A 264 21.90 2.93 -15.72
C PRO A 264 23.25 2.22 -15.57
N PHE A 265 23.25 0.91 -15.32
CA PHE A 265 24.45 0.11 -15.10
C PHE A 265 24.27 -1.28 -15.72
N SER A 266 25.39 -1.86 -16.14
CA SER A 266 25.43 -3.24 -16.63
C SER A 266 25.61 -4.21 -15.47
N SER A 267 24.79 -5.26 -15.41
CA SER A 267 24.91 -6.37 -14.43
C SER A 267 26.19 -7.21 -14.57
N SER A 268 27.10 -6.86 -15.50
CA SER A 268 28.29 -7.62 -15.86
C SER A 268 29.47 -7.50 -14.91
N GLU A 269 29.43 -6.60 -13.91
CA GLU A 269 30.48 -6.54 -12.89
C GLU A 269 30.30 -7.65 -11.86
N LYS A 270 31.12 -8.70 -11.97
CA LYS A 270 31.22 -9.77 -10.98
C LYS A 270 31.73 -9.21 -9.65
N ASN A 271 30.81 -8.83 -8.77
CA ASN A 271 31.12 -8.47 -7.39
C ASN A 271 31.11 -9.72 -6.51
N TYR A 272 31.99 -9.74 -5.51
CA TYR A 272 32.04 -10.83 -4.52
C TYR A 272 30.79 -10.86 -3.62
N TYR A 273 30.14 -9.71 -3.46
CA TYR A 273 28.96 -9.53 -2.60
C TYR A 273 27.67 -9.37 -3.43
N PRO A 274 26.51 -9.78 -2.88
CA PRO A 274 25.21 -9.54 -3.48
C PRO A 274 24.97 -8.05 -3.77
N GLN A 275 24.34 -7.78 -4.91
CA GLN A 275 23.90 -6.45 -5.31
C GLN A 275 22.38 -6.38 -5.25
N GLU A 276 21.85 -5.29 -4.71
CA GLU A 276 20.43 -5.01 -4.70
C GLU A 276 20.14 -3.73 -5.46
N THR A 277 19.16 -3.82 -6.37
CA THR A 277 18.65 -2.68 -7.12
C THR A 277 17.26 -2.34 -6.61
N HIS A 278 17.08 -1.08 -6.24
CA HIS A 278 15.83 -0.57 -5.71
C HIS A 278 15.34 0.59 -6.56
N VAL A 279 14.04 0.62 -6.87
CA VAL A 279 13.36 1.79 -7.44
C VAL A 279 12.55 2.49 -6.34
N ARG A 280 12.69 3.81 -6.21
CA ARG A 280 12.01 4.62 -5.18
C ARG A 280 11.58 5.97 -5.73
N ASP A 281 10.57 6.57 -5.10
CA ASP A 281 10.18 7.96 -5.35
C ASP A 281 11.29 8.90 -4.90
N PHE A 282 11.69 9.83 -5.77
CA PHE A 282 12.73 10.80 -5.44
C PHE A 282 12.35 12.16 -6.00
N LYS A 283 11.90 13.05 -5.10
CA LYS A 283 11.39 14.38 -5.44
C LYS A 283 10.29 14.26 -6.51
N ASP A 284 10.45 14.90 -7.66
CA ASP A 284 9.48 14.89 -8.75
C ASP A 284 9.73 13.77 -9.77
N THR A 285 10.65 12.84 -9.54
CA THR A 285 10.99 11.74 -10.45
C THR A 285 11.16 10.41 -9.70
N ILE A 286 11.63 9.37 -10.38
CA ILE A 286 12.06 8.12 -9.77
C ILE A 286 13.58 8.09 -9.64
N ALA A 287 14.06 7.45 -8.59
CA ALA A 287 15.46 7.10 -8.42
C ALA A 287 15.65 5.58 -8.48
N VAL A 288 16.73 5.16 -9.14
CA VAL A 288 17.29 3.81 -9.02
C VAL A 288 18.47 3.89 -8.07
N ILE A 289 18.45 3.02 -7.07
CA ILE A 289 19.44 2.93 -6.01
C ILE A 289 20.10 1.56 -6.12
N LEU A 290 21.42 1.54 -6.29
CA LEU A 290 22.24 0.33 -6.24
C LEU A 290 22.97 0.28 -4.91
N SER A 291 22.65 -0.74 -4.12
CA SER A 291 23.36 -1.08 -2.89
C SER A 291 24.13 -2.38 -3.08
N ILE A 292 25.35 -2.43 -2.54
CA ILE A 292 26.17 -3.64 -2.54
C ILE A 292 26.40 -4.02 -1.08
N MET A 293 26.04 -5.24 -0.72
CA MET A 293 26.13 -5.72 0.65
C MET A 293 27.56 -5.55 1.22
N TYR A 294 27.65 -5.13 2.48
CA TYR A 294 28.87 -4.83 3.22
C TYR A 294 29.72 -3.67 2.66
N LYS A 295 29.26 -2.97 1.62
CA LYS A 295 29.86 -1.71 1.18
C LYS A 295 29.26 -0.56 1.95
N ARG A 296 30.04 0.51 2.09
CA ARG A 296 29.59 1.78 2.68
C ARG A 296 29.00 2.75 1.66
N LYS A 297 29.11 2.41 0.37
CA LYS A 297 28.77 3.30 -0.72
C LYS A 297 27.53 2.82 -1.44
N ILE A 298 26.55 3.69 -1.55
CA ILE A 298 25.33 3.48 -2.32
C ILE A 298 25.39 4.40 -3.54
N SER A 299 25.02 3.89 -4.71
CA SER A 299 24.93 4.71 -5.92
C SER A 299 23.47 5.04 -6.22
N LEU A 300 23.20 6.30 -6.55
CA LEU A 300 21.85 6.80 -6.84
C LEU A 300 21.82 7.48 -8.21
N TRP A 301 20.86 7.09 -9.04
CA TRP A 301 20.57 7.69 -10.34
C TRP A 301 19.12 8.15 -10.39
N THR A 302 18.86 9.26 -11.07
CA THR A 302 17.51 9.75 -11.33
C THR A 302 17.18 9.63 -12.80
N LEU A 303 15.90 9.35 -13.09
CA LEU A 303 15.40 9.34 -14.45
C LEU A 303 15.27 10.78 -14.96
N ASP A 304 15.90 11.06 -16.10
CA ASP A 304 15.96 12.41 -16.68
C ASP A 304 14.64 12.81 -17.36
N ASP A 305 14.02 11.87 -18.07
CA ASP A 305 12.76 12.05 -18.78
C ASP A 305 11.82 10.87 -18.55
N LYS A 306 10.56 11.18 -18.21
CA LYS A 306 9.49 10.20 -17.98
C LYS A 306 8.86 9.69 -19.27
N ALA A 307 9.22 10.21 -20.44
CA ALA A 307 8.67 9.77 -21.72
C ALA A 307 8.89 8.27 -21.98
N CYS A 308 9.96 7.67 -21.45
CA CYS A 308 10.19 6.22 -21.53
C CYS A 308 9.13 5.40 -20.76
N LEU A 309 8.55 5.97 -19.69
CA LEU A 309 7.49 5.36 -18.90
C LEU A 309 6.14 5.35 -19.63
N ALA A 310 6.01 6.08 -20.74
CA ALA A 310 4.78 6.14 -21.53
C ALA A 310 4.73 5.10 -22.67
N GLY A 311 5.77 4.27 -22.83
CA GLY A 311 5.81 3.19 -23.81
C GLY A 311 6.01 3.64 -25.26
N VAL A 312 6.43 4.88 -25.50
CA VAL A 312 6.54 5.49 -26.85
C VAL A 312 7.89 5.18 -27.53
N GLY A 313 8.58 4.12 -27.12
CA GLY A 313 9.89 3.73 -27.68
C GLY A 313 11.04 4.69 -27.36
N VAL A 314 10.86 5.60 -26.40
CA VAL A 314 11.93 6.50 -25.92
C VAL A 314 12.82 5.71 -24.96
N GLU A 315 14.13 5.68 -25.24
CA GLU A 315 15.09 5.06 -24.33
C GLU A 315 15.20 5.86 -23.02
N ALA A 316 15.34 5.16 -21.89
CA ALA A 316 15.55 5.82 -20.60
C ALA A 316 16.94 6.44 -20.54
N SER A 317 17.00 7.71 -20.13
CA SER A 317 18.24 8.40 -19.76
C SER A 317 18.30 8.61 -18.25
N TRP A 318 19.49 8.44 -17.70
CA TRP A 318 19.72 8.45 -16.26
C TRP A 318 20.91 9.34 -15.90
N THR A 319 20.70 10.27 -14.98
CA THR A 319 21.78 11.06 -14.38
C THR A 319 22.23 10.42 -13.07
N LYS A 320 23.53 10.11 -12.96
CA LYS A 320 24.13 9.68 -11.68
C LYS A 320 24.27 10.89 -10.76
N LEU A 321 23.45 10.98 -9.72
CA LEU A 321 23.52 12.08 -8.77
C LEU A 321 24.73 11.94 -7.85
N HIS A 322 24.85 10.80 -7.16
CA HIS A 322 25.87 10.62 -6.13
C HIS A 322 26.33 9.17 -5.96
N VAL A 323 27.57 9.01 -5.51
CA VAL A 323 28.04 7.84 -4.75
C VAL A 323 28.09 8.28 -3.30
N ILE A 324 27.11 7.86 -2.51
CA ILE A 324 26.90 8.29 -1.13
C ILE A 324 27.66 7.33 -0.24
N ASP A 325 28.68 7.83 0.46
CA ASP A 325 29.28 7.09 1.57
C ASP A 325 28.42 7.30 2.82
N VAL A 326 27.71 6.26 3.25
CA VAL A 326 26.80 6.31 4.39
C VAL A 326 27.52 6.09 5.73
N GLY A 327 28.86 5.95 5.71
CA GLY A 327 29.70 5.82 6.91
C GLY A 327 29.67 4.43 7.58
N VAL A 328 28.60 3.68 7.38
CA VAL A 328 28.37 2.33 7.91
C VAL A 328 28.40 1.29 6.80
N ARG A 329 28.70 0.03 7.13
CA ARG A 329 28.61 -1.07 6.16
C ARG A 329 27.15 -1.47 6.04
N VAL A 330 26.60 -1.34 4.84
CA VAL A 330 25.18 -1.60 4.58
C VAL A 330 24.99 -3.10 4.39
N VAL A 331 24.24 -3.72 5.29
CA VAL A 331 23.73 -5.08 5.09
C VAL A 331 22.51 -5.02 4.19
N LEU A 332 21.62 -4.06 4.43
CA LEU A 332 20.37 -3.95 3.70
C LEU A 332 19.92 -2.50 3.46
N PHE A 333 19.33 -2.26 2.28
CA PHE A 333 18.56 -1.05 2.00
C PHE A 333 17.07 -1.34 2.16
N GLU A 334 16.41 -0.68 3.12
CA GLU A 334 14.99 -0.94 3.40
C GLU A 334 14.08 0.06 2.65
N GLY A 335 14.48 1.33 2.52
CA GLY A 335 13.64 2.31 1.85
C GLY A 335 14.24 3.72 1.71
N LEU A 336 13.57 4.53 0.89
CA LEU A 336 13.81 5.96 0.77
C LEU A 336 12.51 6.67 1.15
N PHE A 337 12.61 7.65 2.03
CA PHE A 337 11.48 8.39 2.58
C PHE A 337 11.70 9.88 2.45
N ASN A 338 10.60 10.63 2.32
CA ASN A 338 10.62 12.09 2.19
C ASN A 338 11.54 12.61 1.06
N GLY A 339 11.83 11.75 0.07
CA GLY A 339 12.78 12.02 -1.02
C GLY A 339 14.25 12.19 -0.60
N VAL A 340 14.59 12.12 0.69
CA VAL A 340 15.95 12.42 1.18
C VAL A 340 16.46 11.54 2.31
N GLN A 341 15.62 10.69 2.91
CA GLN A 341 15.99 9.87 4.07
C GLN A 341 16.08 8.40 3.67
N LEU A 342 17.29 7.83 3.70
CA LEU A 342 17.53 6.41 3.41
C LEU A 342 17.44 5.61 4.70
N LEU A 343 16.58 4.59 4.75
CA LEU A 343 16.55 3.62 5.83
C LEU A 343 17.42 2.42 5.47
N LEU A 344 18.41 2.16 6.31
CA LEU A 344 19.48 1.19 6.11
C LEU A 344 19.64 0.32 7.35
N SER A 345 20.13 -0.90 7.16
CA SER A 345 20.52 -1.80 8.26
C SER A 345 22.01 -2.10 8.17
N ASP A 346 22.71 -2.05 9.30
CA ASP A 346 24.15 -2.30 9.38
C ASP A 346 24.50 -3.74 9.81
N GLU A 347 25.79 -4.03 9.99
CA GLU A 347 26.30 -5.37 10.38
C GLU A 347 25.91 -5.79 11.81
N ASP A 348 25.49 -4.83 12.64
CA ASP A 348 25.08 -5.04 14.02
C ASP A 348 23.54 -5.07 14.15
N ASP A 349 22.83 -5.25 13.03
CA ASP A 349 21.37 -5.21 12.89
C ASP A 349 20.72 -3.89 13.35
N ASN A 350 21.48 -2.81 13.45
CA ASN A 350 20.91 -1.50 13.77
C ASN A 350 20.24 -0.91 12.53
N ARG A 351 19.03 -0.36 12.71
CA ARG A 351 18.33 0.41 11.68
C ARG A 351 18.65 1.90 11.79
N LEU A 352 19.06 2.47 10.66
CA LEU A 352 19.67 3.78 10.57
C LEU A 352 18.97 4.61 9.50
N LEU A 353 18.67 5.86 9.81
CA LEU A 353 18.14 6.83 8.86
C LEU A 353 19.25 7.80 8.44
N TYR A 354 19.70 7.68 7.20
CA TYR A 354 20.70 8.56 6.61
C TYR A 354 20.02 9.69 5.84
N ASP A 355 20.29 10.94 6.22
CA ASP A 355 19.77 12.13 5.54
C ASP A 355 20.72 12.59 4.42
N LEU A 356 20.23 12.60 3.17
CA LEU A 356 21.00 12.98 2.00
C LEU A 356 21.45 14.46 1.99
N ASN A 357 20.69 15.35 2.63
CA ASN A 357 21.00 16.78 2.64
C ASN A 357 22.07 17.09 3.69
N ASN A 358 21.87 16.59 4.91
CA ASN A 358 22.74 16.87 6.04
C ASN A 358 23.92 15.88 6.16
N LYS A 359 23.88 14.77 5.41
CA LYS A 359 24.86 13.69 5.43
C LYS A 359 25.09 13.13 6.84
N ALA A 360 24.00 13.04 7.59
CA ALA A 360 23.99 12.61 8.97
C ALA A 360 23.16 11.33 9.11
N THR A 361 23.62 10.45 9.98
CA THR A 361 22.94 9.19 10.31
C THR A 361 22.31 9.31 11.68
N THR A 362 21.04 8.92 11.80
CA THR A 362 20.33 8.83 13.08
C THR A 362 19.86 7.41 13.30
N ASN A 363 20.09 6.87 14.49
CA ASN A 363 19.54 5.56 14.85
C ASN A 363 18.03 5.68 15.00
N VAL A 364 17.29 4.78 14.35
CA VAL A 364 15.84 4.71 14.49
C VAL A 364 15.51 3.41 15.16
N HIS A 365 14.80 3.48 16.27
CA HIS A 365 14.23 2.30 16.89
C HIS A 365 13.06 1.82 16.04
N ILE A 366 13.26 0.72 15.32
CA ILE A 366 12.20 -0.01 14.63
C ILE A 366 12.12 -1.37 15.32
N PRO A 367 10.94 -1.80 15.78
CA PRO A 367 10.83 -3.10 16.43
C PRO A 367 11.28 -4.25 15.51
N ASP A 368 12.03 -5.20 16.05
CA ASP A 368 12.65 -6.28 15.28
C ASP A 368 11.62 -7.18 14.57
N PHE A 369 10.41 -7.27 15.13
CA PHE A 369 9.29 -8.00 14.55
C PHE A 369 8.69 -7.33 13.31
N PHE A 370 9.16 -6.17 12.84
CA PHE A 370 8.69 -5.63 11.57
C PHE A 370 9.34 -6.36 10.39
N VAL A 371 8.50 -6.92 9.50
CA VAL A 371 8.98 -7.54 8.26
C VAL A 371 9.81 -6.51 7.48
N ILE A 372 11.03 -6.89 7.14
CA ILE A 372 11.92 -6.12 6.29
C ILE A 372 11.24 -5.79 4.95
N GLY A 373 11.21 -4.51 4.58
CA GLY A 373 10.51 -4.05 3.37
C GLY A 373 8.99 -4.26 3.41
N GLY A 374 8.42 -4.48 4.60
CA GLY A 374 7.01 -4.75 4.86
C GLY A 374 6.22 -3.55 5.35
N PHE A 375 6.57 -2.34 4.90
CA PHE A 375 5.83 -1.12 5.22
C PHE A 375 5.56 -0.26 3.99
N PHE A 376 4.45 0.47 4.01
CA PHE A 376 4.03 1.38 2.94
C PHE A 376 3.62 2.72 3.53
N LYS A 377 3.86 3.82 2.81
CA LYS A 377 3.27 5.12 3.16
C LYS A 377 1.75 4.96 3.27
N HIS A 378 1.18 5.51 4.35
CA HIS A 378 -0.25 5.36 4.61
C HIS A 378 -0.86 6.65 5.11
N THR A 379 -2.01 7.00 4.55
CA THR A 379 -2.83 8.12 5.02
C THR A 379 -4.23 7.61 5.24
N ASN A 380 -4.82 7.86 6.41
CA ASN A 380 -6.20 7.47 6.67
C ASN A 380 -7.13 8.17 5.67
N SER A 381 -8.16 7.47 5.20
CA SER A 381 -9.13 8.03 4.27
C SER A 381 -10.56 7.53 4.53
N LEU A 382 -11.52 8.23 3.93
CA LEU A 382 -12.93 7.85 3.94
C LEU A 382 -13.34 7.00 2.74
N PHE A 383 -12.40 6.56 1.90
CA PHE A 383 -12.70 5.73 0.74
C PHE A 383 -13.44 4.46 1.16
N SER A 384 -14.52 4.17 0.43
CA SER A 384 -15.37 3.02 0.63
C SER A 384 -15.69 2.44 -0.75
N LEU A 385 -15.56 1.12 -0.88
CA LEU A 385 -15.85 0.41 -2.12
C LEU A 385 -17.13 -0.39 -1.97
N GLU A 386 -17.81 -0.62 -3.10
CA GLU A 386 -18.96 -1.51 -3.13
C GLU A 386 -18.56 -2.92 -2.67
N GLY A 387 -19.35 -3.48 -1.74
CA GLY A 387 -19.09 -4.77 -1.11
C GLY A 387 -18.21 -4.70 0.14
N PHE A 388 -17.78 -3.50 0.57
CA PHE A 388 -17.11 -3.32 1.86
C PHE A 388 -18.03 -3.75 3.01
N LYS A 389 -17.51 -4.61 3.89
CA LYS A 389 -18.18 -5.07 5.11
C LYS A 389 -17.43 -4.53 6.32
N ARG A 390 -18.18 -4.15 7.35
CA ARG A 390 -17.59 -3.75 8.63
C ARG A 390 -16.94 -4.98 9.27
N ILE A 391 -15.70 -4.83 9.67
CA ILE A 391 -14.94 -5.85 10.37
C ILE A 391 -15.40 -5.90 11.83
N LYS A 392 -15.63 -7.11 12.34
CA LYS A 392 -15.99 -7.36 13.74
C LYS A 392 -14.84 -8.07 14.43
N TRP A 393 -14.10 -7.34 15.26
CA TRP A 393 -13.10 -7.89 16.17
C TRP A 393 -13.75 -8.17 17.53
N ALA A 394 -13.24 -9.14 18.29
CA ALA A 394 -13.78 -9.57 19.59
C ALA A 394 -13.93 -8.43 20.61
N VAL A 395 -13.10 -7.39 20.48
CA VAL A 395 -12.95 -6.31 21.45
C VAL A 395 -13.74 -5.07 21.02
N GLU A 396 -15.08 -5.15 21.09
CA GLU A 396 -15.94 -3.96 21.22
C GLU A 396 -16.78 -4.02 22.53
N HIS A 397 -16.31 -4.74 23.55
CA HIS A 397 -16.90 -4.74 24.90
C HIS A 397 -16.26 -3.67 25.80
N SER A 398 -16.33 -2.39 25.43
CA SER A 398 -16.04 -1.29 26.38
C SER A 398 -16.54 0.10 25.99
N GLU A 399 -17.50 0.25 25.06
CA GLU A 399 -18.11 1.57 24.78
C GLU A 399 -19.65 1.58 24.80
N ILE A 400 -20.34 0.50 25.22
CA ILE A 400 -21.82 0.46 25.26
C ILE A 400 -22.41 0.52 26.68
N GLN A 401 -21.62 0.38 27.75
CA GLN A 401 -22.15 0.39 29.13
C GLN A 401 -22.14 1.74 29.86
N MET A 402 -21.92 2.87 29.18
CA MET A 402 -22.00 4.22 29.80
C MET A 402 -23.28 5.01 29.50
N ASN A 403 -24.27 4.44 28.81
CA ASN A 403 -25.52 5.16 28.48
C ASN A 403 -26.82 4.57 29.08
N GLU A 404 -26.75 3.61 30.00
CA GLU A 404 -27.97 3.08 30.67
C GLU A 404 -28.13 3.51 32.15
N ASN A 405 -27.25 4.37 32.70
CA ASN A 405 -27.38 4.86 34.09
C ASN A 405 -27.63 6.38 34.19
N ILE A 406 -28.46 6.94 33.31
CA ILE A 406 -29.11 8.25 33.57
C ILE A 406 -30.56 8.18 33.09
N ALA A 407 -31.41 7.54 33.90
CA ALA A 407 -32.85 7.74 33.93
C ALA A 407 -33.36 7.32 35.32
N ASP A 408 -33.14 8.20 36.30
CA ASP A 408 -34.06 8.38 37.42
C ASP A 408 -35.14 9.40 37.03
#